data_AF-A0AAN9TC87-F1
#
_entry.id   AF-A0AAN9TC87-F1
#
_cell.length_a   1.000
_cell.length_b   1.000
_cell.length_c   1.000
_cell.angle_alpha   90.00
_cell.angle_beta   90.00
_cell.angle_gamma   90.00
#
_symmetry.space_group_name_H-M   'P 1'
#
loop_
_entity.id
_entity.type
_entity.pdbx_description
1 polymer ?
#
loop_
_entity_poly.entity_id
_entity_poly.type
_entity_poly.pdbx_seq_one_letter_code
_entity_poly.pdbx_strand_id
1 'polypeptide(L)'
;MQYWSKKPEDLVEVLPKEILPSNFGGDERPLHELLDAWYEFVVQHKSWFKLEEMMRADLSKRPKNDSLSEEFSSFGLSGSFRKISLD
;
A
#
# COMPACT_ATOMS: atom_id res chain seq x y z
N MET A 1 6.89 -20.75 -4.41
CA MET A 1 6.18 -19.49 -4.72
C MET A 1 5.57 -19.64 -6.10
N GLN A 2 4.25 -19.67 -6.20
CA GLN A 2 3.54 -19.81 -7.47
C GLN A 2 3.37 -18.40 -8.07
N TYR A 3 4.01 -18.16 -9.22
CA TYR A 3 3.84 -16.91 -9.95
C TYR A 3 2.43 -16.89 -10.56
N TRP A 4 1.67 -15.83 -10.30
CA TRP A 4 0.23 -15.74 -10.58
C TRP A 4 -0.09 -15.43 -12.06
N SER A 5 0.88 -15.01 -12.87
CA SER A 5 0.76 -15.03 -14.34
C SER A 5 2.09 -15.44 -14.98
N LYS A 6 2.01 -16.19 -16.08
CA LYS A 6 3.18 -16.62 -16.86
C LYS A 6 3.42 -15.66 -18.03
N LYS A 7 2.37 -14.95 -18.47
CA LYS A 7 2.42 -13.98 -19.56
C LYS A 7 1.58 -12.74 -19.25
N PRO A 8 1.86 -11.60 -19.90
CA PRO A 8 1.09 -10.38 -19.73
C PRO A 8 -0.37 -10.53 -20.16
N GLU A 9 -0.64 -11.39 -21.15
CA GLU A 9 -1.98 -11.69 -21.65
C GLU A 9 -2.90 -12.36 -20.60
N ASP A 10 -2.33 -13.08 -19.63
CA ASP A 10 -3.09 -13.77 -18.57
C ASP A 10 -3.77 -12.76 -17.60
N LEU A 11 -3.37 -11.48 -17.62
CA LEU A 11 -3.92 -10.44 -16.74
C LEU A 11 -5.41 -10.16 -17.02
N VAL A 12 -5.86 -10.43 -18.24
CA VAL A 12 -7.25 -10.29 -18.68
C VAL A 12 -8.20 -11.24 -17.93
N GLU A 13 -7.69 -12.35 -17.38
CA GLU A 13 -8.50 -13.33 -16.64
C GLU A 13 -8.85 -12.84 -15.23
N VAL A 14 -8.11 -11.87 -14.69
CA VAL A 14 -8.23 -11.38 -13.30
C VAL A 14 -8.62 -9.91 -13.21
N LEU A 15 -8.34 -9.12 -14.24
CA LEU A 15 -8.67 -7.70 -14.31
C LEU A 15 -9.68 -7.44 -15.43
N PRO A 16 -10.65 -6.54 -15.25
CA PRO A 16 -11.52 -6.08 -16.31
C PRO A 16 -10.70 -5.53 -17.49
N LYS A 17 -11.14 -5.82 -18.72
CA LYS A 17 -10.44 -5.38 -19.94
C LYS A 17 -10.41 -3.87 -20.08
N GLU A 18 -11.47 -3.22 -19.60
CA GLU A 18 -11.69 -1.78 -19.72
C GLU A 18 -10.65 -0.95 -18.96
N ILE A 19 -9.98 -1.54 -17.96
CA ILE A 19 -8.95 -0.85 -17.15
C ILE A 19 -7.53 -1.27 -17.53
N LEU A 20 -7.39 -2.32 -18.35
CA LEU A 20 -6.10 -2.88 -18.71
C LEU A 20 -5.56 -2.16 -19.96
N PRO A 21 -4.28 -1.79 -20.00
CA PRO A 21 -3.72 -1.12 -21.18
C PRO A 21 -3.81 -2.00 -22.42
N SER A 22 -4.08 -1.37 -23.57
CA SER A 22 -4.20 -2.06 -24.86
C SER A 22 -3.00 -2.94 -25.24
N ASN A 23 -1.78 -2.53 -24.91
CA ASN A 23 -0.58 -3.33 -25.15
C ASN A 23 -0.42 -4.58 -24.27
N PHE A 24 -1.35 -4.78 -23.32
CA PHE A 24 -1.48 -5.96 -22.48
C PHE A 24 -2.75 -6.77 -22.77
N GLY A 25 -3.49 -6.44 -23.83
CA GLY A 25 -4.71 -7.14 -24.25
C GLY A 25 -6.01 -6.61 -23.64
N GLY A 26 -5.99 -5.39 -23.10
CA GLY A 26 -7.19 -4.65 -22.66
C GLY A 26 -7.67 -3.60 -23.65
N ASP A 27 -8.58 -2.74 -23.19
CA ASP A 27 -9.25 -1.70 -23.99
C ASP A 27 -8.84 -0.27 -23.61
N GLU A 28 -8.05 -0.09 -22.56
CA GLU A 28 -7.56 1.23 -22.12
C GLU A 28 -6.39 1.72 -23.02
N ARG A 29 -6.04 3.01 -22.87
CA ARG A 29 -4.87 3.62 -23.52
C ARG A 29 -3.59 2.79 -23.33
N PRO A 30 -2.64 2.88 -24.28
CA PRO A 30 -1.38 2.14 -24.17
C PRO A 30 -0.59 2.58 -22.93
N LEU A 31 0.20 1.66 -22.37
CA LEU A 31 0.90 1.88 -21.11
C LEU A 31 1.71 3.19 -21.07
N HIS A 32 2.35 3.57 -22.17
CA HIS A 32 3.18 4.78 -22.21
C HIS A 32 2.36 6.05 -21.96
N GLU A 33 1.18 6.19 -22.56
CA GLU A 33 0.31 7.35 -22.32
C GLU A 33 -0.21 7.40 -20.88
N LEU A 34 -0.49 6.24 -20.29
CA LEU A 34 -0.88 6.15 -18.89
C LEU A 34 0.27 6.59 -17.97
N LEU A 35 1.51 6.18 -18.29
CA LEU A 35 2.70 6.59 -17.54
C LEU A 35 2.96 8.09 -17.64
N ASP A 36 2.82 8.67 -18.84
CA ASP A 36 2.98 10.11 -19.05
C ASP A 36 1.92 10.90 -18.26
N ALA A 37 0.65 10.47 -18.32
CA ALA A 37 -0.42 11.07 -17.54
C ALA A 37 -0.18 10.98 -16.02
N TRP A 38 0.32 9.84 -15.54
CA TRP A 38 0.69 9.66 -14.13
C TRP A 38 1.87 10.54 -13.73
N TYR A 39 2.87 10.68 -14.60
CA TYR A 39 4.00 11.56 -14.38
C TYR A 39 3.53 13.01 -14.23
N GLU A 40 2.68 13.48 -15.16
CA GLU A 40 2.09 14.82 -15.09
C GLU A 40 1.28 15.02 -13.81
N PHE A 41 0.46 14.03 -13.42
CA PHE A 41 -0.29 14.07 -12.16
C PHE A 41 0.66 14.27 -10.95
N VAL A 42 1.74 13.50 -10.87
CA VAL A 42 2.72 13.62 -9.77
C VAL A 42 3.40 14.99 -9.78
N VAL A 43 3.79 15.48 -10.96
CA VAL A 43 4.42 16.80 -11.09
C VAL A 43 3.47 17.92 -10.67
N GLN A 44 2.20 17.87 -11.09
CA GLN A 44 1.17 18.84 -10.72
C GLN A 44 0.92 18.86 -9.21
N HIS A 45 0.99 17.71 -8.54
CA HIS A 45 0.75 17.57 -7.10
C HIS A 45 2.02 17.63 -6.25
N LYS A 46 3.17 18.04 -6.83
CA LYS A 46 4.48 18.09 -6.15
C LYS A 46 4.45 18.87 -4.82
N SER A 47 3.68 19.96 -4.75
CA SER A 47 3.54 20.75 -3.52
C SER A 47 2.84 19.96 -2.40
N TRP A 48 1.80 19.20 -2.74
CA TRP A 48 1.09 18.33 -1.81
C TRP A 48 2.01 17.23 -1.27
N PHE A 49 2.77 16.57 -2.14
CA PHE A 49 3.74 15.55 -1.71
C PHE A 49 4.83 16.13 -0.79
N LYS A 50 5.31 17.35 -1.05
CA LYS A 50 6.28 18.02 -0.17
C LYS A 50 5.70 18.35 1.22
N LEU A 51 4.43 18.73 1.28
CA LEU A 51 3.75 18.96 2.55
C LEU A 51 3.60 17.65 3.33
N GLU A 52 3.20 16.58 2.65
CA GLU A 52 3.04 15.25 3.25
C GLU A 52 4.38 14.71 3.80
N GLU A 53 5.48 14.93 3.09
CA GLU A 53 6.83 14.56 3.54
C GLU A 53 7.19 15.21 4.88
N MET A 54 6.73 16.44 5.14
CA MET A 54 6.95 17.14 6.42
C MET A 54 6.14 16.54 7.58
N MET A 55 5.07 15.80 7.28
CA MET A 55 4.14 15.25 8.26
C MET A 55 4.43 13.78 8.62
N ARG A 56 5.58 13.24 8.18
CA ARG A 56 5.95 11.84 8.43
C ARG A 56 6.27 11.56 9.91
N ALA A 57 5.86 10.38 10.39
CA ALA A 57 6.23 9.92 11.72
C ALA A 57 7.71 9.53 11.78
N ASP A 58 8.41 9.95 12.84
CA ASP A 58 9.77 9.51 13.12
C ASP A 58 9.74 8.07 13.67
N LEU A 59 9.96 7.10 12.77
CA LEU A 59 9.94 5.68 13.11
C LEU A 59 11.11 5.25 14.02
N SER A 60 12.15 6.07 14.18
CA SER A 60 13.22 5.77 15.15
C SER A 60 12.75 5.88 16.60
N LYS A 61 11.71 6.71 16.83
CA LYS A 61 11.05 6.89 18.13
C LYS A 61 9.94 5.87 18.37
N ARG A 62 9.65 5.00 17.39
CA ARG A 62 8.75 3.87 17.61
C ARG A 62 9.37 3.02 18.72
N PRO A 63 8.64 2.77 19.83
CA PRO A 63 9.14 1.91 20.89
C PRO A 63 9.55 0.57 20.28
N LYS A 64 10.85 0.27 20.32
CA LYS A 64 11.33 -1.09 20.08
C LYS A 64 10.84 -1.85 21.30
N ASN A 65 9.97 -2.82 21.08
CA ASN A 65 9.38 -3.62 22.14
C ASN A 65 10.49 -4.23 23.02
N ASP A 66 10.81 -3.59 24.13
CA ASP A 66 11.54 -4.21 25.22
C ASP A 66 10.49 -4.83 26.14
N SER A 67 10.25 -6.13 25.97
CA SER A 67 9.68 -7.04 26.97
C SER A 67 8.20 -6.89 27.35
N LEU A 68 7.28 -6.83 26.37
CA LEU A 68 5.95 -7.40 26.61
C LEU A 68 5.84 -8.70 25.85
N SER A 69 5.83 -9.81 26.62
CA SER A 69 5.70 -11.17 26.13
C SER A 69 4.63 -11.28 25.05
N GLU A 70 4.92 -12.04 24.00
CA GLU A 70 4.06 -12.21 22.82
C GLU A 70 2.61 -12.59 23.17
N GLU A 71 2.41 -13.23 24.31
CA GLU A 71 1.12 -13.64 24.87
C GLU A 71 0.18 -12.47 25.21
N PHE A 72 0.69 -11.29 25.59
CA PHE A 72 -0.14 -10.12 25.91
C PHE A 72 -0.46 -9.23 24.69
N SER A 73 0.28 -9.35 23.59
CA SER A 73 0.05 -8.53 22.40
C SER A 73 -1.18 -8.98 21.60
N SER A 74 -1.52 -10.28 21.67
CA SER A 74 -2.66 -10.86 20.95
C SER A 74 -4.02 -10.35 21.45
N PHE A 75 -4.09 -9.80 22.67
CA PHE A 75 -5.35 -9.38 23.31
C PHE A 75 -5.54 -7.85 23.37
N GLY A 76 -4.70 -7.07 22.69
CA GLY A 76 -4.86 -5.61 22.63
C GLY A 76 -4.64 -4.90 23.97
N LEU A 77 -3.97 -5.55 24.92
CA LEU A 77 -3.68 -5.00 26.25
C LEU A 77 -2.45 -4.08 26.28
N SER A 78 -1.71 -3.97 25.16
CA SER A 78 -0.57 -3.06 25.05
C SER A 78 -1.08 -1.63 24.80
N GLY A 79 -1.37 -0.91 25.88
CA GLY A 79 -1.77 0.50 25.86
C GLY A 79 -2.00 1.04 27.28
N SER A 80 -2.31 2.34 27.42
CA SER A 80 -2.63 2.99 28.71
C SER A 80 -4.01 2.60 29.27
N PHE A 81 -4.63 1.55 28.74
CA PHE A 81 -5.96 1.11 29.16
C PHE A 81 -5.87 0.41 30.53
N ARG A 82 -6.82 0.71 31.41
CA ARG A 82 -6.90 0.07 32.72
C ARG A 82 -7.19 -1.42 32.51
N LYS A 83 -6.38 -2.28 33.14
CA LYS A 83 -6.57 -3.74 33.14
C LYS A 83 -7.95 -4.07 33.71
N ILE A 84 -8.78 -4.74 32.92
CA ILE A 84 -10.03 -5.34 33.41
C ILE A 84 -9.67 -6.72 34.00
N SER A 85 -9.93 -6.91 35.28
CA SER A 85 -9.90 -8.23 35.93
C SER A 85 -11.27 -8.87 35.78
N LEU A 86 -11.32 -10.06 35.18
CA LEU A 86 -12.49 -10.93 35.18
C LEU A 86 -12.30 -11.95 36.31
N ASP A 87 -13.33 -12.10 37.15
CA ASP A 87 -13.45 -13.19 38.14
C ASP A 87 -14.18 -14.37 37.49
#